data_AF-A0A7L4JJS2-F1
#
_entry.id   AF-A0A7L4JJS2-F1
#
_cell.length_a   1.000
_cell.length_b   1.000
_cell.length_c   1.000
_cell.angle_alpha   90.00
_cell.angle_beta   90.00
_cell.angle_gamma   90.00
#
_symmetry.space_group_name_H-M   'P 1'
#
loop_
_entity.id
_entity.type
_entity.pdbx_description
1 polymer ?
#
loop_
_entity_poly.entity_id
_entity_poly.type
_entity_poly.pdbx_seq_one_letter_code
_entity_poly.pdbx_strand_id
1 'polypeptide(L)'
;MASQNADPAAVSSAAARKATETGATAARGAVGKRLQQELMALMMSGDKGISAFPESDNLFKWIGTIDGAAGTAYEELRYKLLLEFPSGYPYTAPTVRFLTPCYHPNVDTQGNICLDILKEKWSALYDVRTILLSIQSLL
;
A
#
# COMPACT_ATOMS: atom_id res chain seq x y z
N MET A 1 -9.67 -45.90 36.13
CA MET A 1 -9.50 -45.86 34.67
C MET A 1 -10.63 -45.03 34.10
N ALA A 2 -10.44 -43.73 33.91
CA ALA A 2 -11.43 -42.86 33.27
C ALA A 2 -10.87 -42.45 31.91
N SER A 3 -11.36 -43.10 30.85
CA SER A 3 -10.98 -42.79 29.47
C SER A 3 -11.58 -41.45 29.07
N GLN A 4 -10.72 -40.47 28.80
CA GLN A 4 -11.08 -39.23 28.12
C GLN A 4 -11.28 -39.54 26.63
N ASN A 5 -12.52 -39.64 26.18
CA ASN A 5 -12.85 -39.54 24.77
C ASN A 5 -12.99 -38.06 24.42
N ALA A 6 -11.97 -37.49 23.78
CA ALA A 6 -12.03 -36.16 23.21
C ALA A 6 -12.68 -36.24 21.81
N ASP A 7 -13.73 -35.44 21.61
CA ASP A 7 -14.44 -35.32 20.34
C ASP A 7 -13.50 -34.91 19.18
N PRO A 8 -13.45 -35.68 18.07
CA PRO A 8 -12.55 -35.40 16.93
C PRO A 8 -12.91 -34.13 16.14
N ALA A 9 -14.10 -33.55 16.37
CA ALA A 9 -14.55 -32.33 15.69
C ALA A 9 -13.91 -31.04 16.25
N ALA A 10 -13.53 -31.01 17.54
CA ALA A 10 -12.95 -29.81 18.17
C ALA A 10 -11.50 -29.56 17.69
N VAL A 11 -10.74 -30.63 17.45
CA VAL A 11 -9.32 -30.59 17.06
C VAL A 11 -9.13 -30.00 15.65
N SER A 12 -10.08 -30.27 14.74
CA SER A 12 -10.04 -29.78 13.35
C SER A 12 -10.19 -28.25 13.26
N SER A 13 -11.05 -27.66 14.10
CA SER A 13 -11.30 -26.22 14.11
C SER A 13 -10.13 -25.41 14.69
N ALA A 14 -9.46 -25.94 15.71
CA ALA A 14 -8.27 -25.32 16.31
C ALA A 14 -7.04 -25.43 15.40
N ALA A 15 -6.84 -26.56 14.72
CA ALA A 15 -5.75 -26.75 13.77
C ALA A 15 -5.90 -25.84 12.54
N ALA A 16 -7.13 -25.69 12.03
CA ALA A 16 -7.44 -24.78 10.92
C ALA A 16 -7.16 -23.32 11.30
N ARG A 17 -7.66 -22.86 12.47
CA ARG A 17 -7.41 -21.50 12.98
C ARG A 17 -5.92 -21.23 13.18
N LYS A 18 -5.19 -22.18 13.77
CA LYS A 18 -3.74 -22.05 13.99
C LYS A 18 -2.95 -22.00 12.68
N ALA A 19 -3.35 -22.77 11.66
CA ALA A 19 -2.73 -22.71 10.33
C ALA A 19 -2.99 -21.36 9.64
N THR A 20 -4.21 -20.81 9.77
CA THR A 20 -4.55 -19.48 9.20
C THR A 20 -3.77 -18.36 9.89
N GLU A 21 -3.63 -18.39 11.21
CA GLU A 21 -2.86 -17.39 11.98
C GLU A 21 -1.35 -17.44 11.68
N THR A 22 -0.79 -18.66 11.54
CA THR A 22 0.62 -18.83 11.20
C THR A 22 0.91 -18.33 9.79
N GLY A 23 0.02 -18.61 8.82
CA GLY A 23 0.11 -18.12 7.45
C GLY A 23 -0.03 -16.61 7.34
N ALA A 24 -0.95 -16.01 8.10
CA ALA A 24 -1.13 -14.56 8.14
C ALA A 24 0.09 -13.83 8.73
N THR A 25 0.73 -14.41 9.75
CA THR A 25 1.94 -13.86 10.36
C THR A 25 3.14 -13.94 9.39
N ALA A 26 3.30 -15.06 8.69
CA ALA A 26 4.35 -15.24 7.69
C ALA A 26 4.15 -14.32 6.46
N ALA A 27 2.91 -14.21 5.96
CA ALA A 27 2.57 -13.29 4.88
C ALA A 27 2.86 -11.84 5.28
N ARG A 28 2.45 -11.42 6.49
CA ARG A 28 2.76 -10.08 7.01
C ARG A 28 4.27 -9.81 7.09
N GLY A 29 5.07 -10.82 7.42
CA GLY A 29 6.53 -10.75 7.37
C GLY A 29 7.09 -10.57 5.96
N ALA A 30 6.57 -11.31 4.98
CA ALA A 30 6.99 -11.19 3.58
C ALA A 30 6.60 -9.84 2.98
N VAL A 31 5.38 -9.36 3.24
CA VAL A 31 4.92 -8.03 2.83
C VAL A 31 5.76 -6.94 3.49
N GLY A 32 6.05 -7.05 4.78
CA GLY A 32 6.90 -6.10 5.48
C GLY A 32 8.30 -6.01 4.86
N LYS A 33 8.92 -7.15 4.52
CA LYS A 33 10.22 -7.18 3.82
C LYS A 33 10.14 -6.47 2.46
N ARG A 34 9.08 -6.71 1.69
CA ARG A 34 8.85 -6.03 0.40
C ARG A 34 8.74 -4.52 0.57
N LEU A 35 7.95 -4.05 1.53
CA LEU A 35 7.76 -2.62 1.80
C LEU A 35 9.05 -1.92 2.27
N GLN A 36 9.87 -2.60 3.08
CA GLN A 36 11.19 -2.10 3.47
C GLN A 36 12.13 -1.93 2.27
N GLN A 37 12.13 -2.89 1.34
CA GLN A 37 12.91 -2.80 0.11
C GLN A 37 12.47 -1.62 -0.76
N GLU A 38 11.16 -1.40 -0.89
CA GLU A 38 10.63 -0.26 -1.65
C GLU A 38 10.93 1.07 -0.98
N LEU A 39 10.90 1.15 0.35
CA LEU A 39 11.29 2.35 1.06
C LEU A 39 12.75 2.71 0.76
N MET A 40 13.64 1.73 0.84
CA MET A 40 15.05 1.91 0.48
C MET A 40 15.21 2.32 -0.98
N ALA A 41 14.50 1.68 -1.91
CA ALA A 41 14.56 2.01 -3.33
C ALA A 41 14.10 3.44 -3.60
N LEU A 42 13.01 3.89 -2.97
CA LEU A 42 12.50 5.26 -3.07
C LEU A 42 13.47 6.28 -2.48
N MET A 43 14.08 5.98 -1.33
CA MET A 43 15.07 6.88 -0.71
C MET A 43 16.34 7.03 -1.56
N MET A 44 16.70 5.99 -2.32
CA MET A 44 17.90 5.96 -3.15
C MET A 44 17.66 6.42 -4.60
N SER A 45 16.41 6.61 -5.03
CA SER A 45 16.11 6.94 -6.43
C SER A 45 16.47 8.38 -6.81
N GLY A 46 16.41 9.31 -5.86
CA GLY A 46 16.70 10.72 -6.08
C GLY A 46 15.68 11.42 -7.01
N ASP A 47 14.47 10.85 -7.16
CA ASP A 47 13.43 11.46 -7.99
C ASP A 47 12.98 12.80 -7.39
N LYS A 48 12.90 13.83 -8.23
CA LYS A 48 12.52 15.17 -7.78
C LYS A 48 11.00 15.27 -7.61
N GLY A 49 10.60 15.92 -6.53
CA GLY A 49 9.20 16.25 -6.29
C GLY A 49 8.33 15.07 -5.86
N ILE A 50 8.91 13.90 -5.55
CA ILE A 50 8.17 12.80 -4.92
C ILE A 50 8.88 12.31 -3.67
N SER A 51 8.12 11.93 -2.65
CA SER A 51 8.64 11.24 -1.46
C SER A 51 7.52 10.48 -0.76
N ALA A 52 7.85 9.46 0.03
CA ALA A 52 6.89 8.81 0.91
C ALA A 52 7.59 8.11 2.07
N PHE A 53 6.92 8.07 3.23
CA PHE A 53 7.41 7.40 4.43
C PHE A 53 6.27 6.73 5.20
N PRO A 54 6.55 5.63 5.93
CA PRO A 54 5.60 5.03 6.85
C PRO A 54 5.05 6.04 7.87
N GLU A 55 3.76 5.95 8.16
CA GLU A 55 3.11 6.73 9.21
C GLU A 55 3.43 6.08 10.57
N SER A 56 4.31 6.74 11.33
CA SER A 56 4.77 6.28 12.64
C SER A 56 5.33 4.84 12.57
N ASP A 57 4.81 3.94 13.40
CA ASP A 57 5.30 2.55 13.50
C ASP A 57 4.55 1.59 12.56
N ASN A 58 3.61 2.08 11.75
CA ASN A 58 2.81 1.25 10.85
C ASN A 58 3.40 1.20 9.44
N LEU A 59 4.18 0.16 9.15
CA LEU A 59 4.75 -0.07 7.82
C LEU A 59 3.71 -0.26 6.71
N PHE A 60 2.44 -0.53 7.04
CA PHE A 60 1.35 -0.75 6.06
C PHE A 60 0.55 0.52 5.75
N LYS A 61 0.94 1.67 6.30
CA LYS A 61 0.29 2.95 6.03
C LYS A 61 1.34 4.03 5.87
N TRP A 62 1.40 4.68 4.70
CA TRP A 62 2.44 5.66 4.39
C TRP A 62 1.83 7.01 4.01
N ILE A 63 2.57 8.08 4.28
CA ILE A 63 2.27 9.42 3.79
C ILE A 63 3.23 9.73 2.65
N GLY A 64 2.67 9.94 1.47
CA GLY A 64 3.37 10.41 0.28
C GLY A 64 3.26 11.92 0.12
N THR A 65 4.24 12.52 -0.55
CA THR A 65 4.21 13.92 -1.01
C THR A 65 4.55 13.95 -2.49
N ILE A 66 3.77 14.71 -3.27
CA ILE A 66 4.01 14.98 -4.69
C ILE A 66 4.00 16.49 -4.91
N ASP A 67 5.04 17.00 -5.56
CA ASP A 67 5.12 18.35 -6.11
C ASP A 67 4.65 18.30 -7.56
N GLY A 68 3.77 19.23 -7.94
CA GLY A 68 3.33 19.36 -9.32
C GLY A 68 4.48 19.74 -10.23
N ALA A 69 4.52 19.14 -11.42
CA ALA A 69 5.60 19.36 -12.37
C ALA A 69 5.59 20.77 -12.95
N ALA A 70 6.76 21.28 -13.31
CA ALA A 70 6.89 22.58 -13.95
C ALA A 70 6.15 22.61 -15.30
N GLY A 71 5.45 23.71 -15.59
CA GLY A 71 4.65 23.88 -16.80
C GLY A 71 3.26 23.24 -16.75
N THR A 72 2.83 22.66 -15.63
CA THR A 72 1.45 22.18 -15.45
C THR A 72 0.62 23.16 -14.63
N ALA A 73 -0.70 22.97 -14.60
CA ALA A 73 -1.60 23.76 -13.74
C ALA A 73 -1.35 23.54 -12.24
N TYR A 74 -0.50 22.57 -11.89
CA TYR A 74 -0.17 22.18 -10.52
C TYR A 74 1.25 22.57 -10.12
N GLU A 75 2.00 23.26 -10.98
CA GLU A 75 3.32 23.80 -10.67
C GLU A 75 3.29 24.61 -9.36
N GLU A 76 4.36 24.48 -8.55
CA GLU A 76 4.48 25.04 -7.19
C GLU A 76 3.44 24.54 -6.15
N LEU A 77 2.52 23.64 -6.52
CA LEU A 77 1.61 23.00 -5.57
C LEU A 77 2.20 21.70 -5.03
N ARG A 78 1.98 21.47 -3.73
CA ARG A 78 2.41 20.26 -3.02
C ARG A 78 1.22 19.52 -2.44
N TYR A 79 1.11 18.25 -2.79
CA TYR A 79 0.02 17.36 -2.38
C TYR A 79 0.52 16.29 -1.43
N LYS A 80 -0.25 16.05 -0.35
CA LYS A 80 -0.08 14.87 0.50
C LYS A 80 -1.00 13.77 0.04
N LEU A 81 -0.49 12.54 0.05
CA LEU A 81 -1.23 11.33 -0.27
C LEU A 81 -1.15 10.35 0.88
N LEU A 82 -2.20 9.55 1.03
CA LEU A 82 -2.22 8.38 1.90
C LEU A 82 -2.06 7.13 1.03
N LEU A 83 -1.16 6.24 1.41
CA LEU A 83 -1.00 4.92 0.81
C LEU A 83 -1.25 3.86 1.89
N GLU A 84 -2.22 2.98 1.66
CA GLU A 84 -2.57 1.89 2.57
C GLU A 84 -2.37 0.54 1.89
N PHE A 85 -1.49 -0.28 2.45
CA PHE A 85 -1.08 -1.56 1.88
C PHE A 85 -1.91 -2.70 2.48
N PRO A 86 -2.66 -3.46 1.66
CA PRO A 86 -3.43 -4.60 2.15
C PRO A 86 -2.52 -5.76 2.54
N SER A 87 -3.05 -6.72 3.29
CA SER A 87 -2.33 -7.96 3.63
C SER A 87 -1.95 -8.82 2.41
N GLY A 88 -2.64 -8.62 1.27
CA GLY A 88 -2.36 -9.28 0.00
C GLY A 88 -1.31 -8.59 -0.88
N TYR A 89 -0.71 -7.48 -0.43
CA TYR A 89 0.34 -6.80 -1.17
C TYR A 89 1.56 -7.72 -1.38
N PRO A 90 2.22 -7.75 -2.55
CA PRO A 90 2.03 -6.90 -3.73
C PRO A 90 1.03 -7.45 -4.76
N TYR A 91 0.32 -8.56 -4.49
CA TYR A 91 -0.63 -9.13 -5.44
C TYR A 91 -1.96 -8.37 -5.47
N THR A 92 -2.27 -7.65 -4.40
CA THR A 92 -3.37 -6.68 -4.32
C THR A 92 -2.80 -5.27 -4.28
N ALA A 93 -3.36 -4.36 -5.09
CA ALA A 93 -2.96 -2.97 -5.15
C ALA A 93 -3.13 -2.27 -3.79
N PRO A 94 -2.25 -1.31 -3.45
CA PRO A 94 -2.48 -0.43 -2.30
C PRO A 94 -3.62 0.53 -2.60
N THR A 95 -4.34 0.94 -1.56
CA THR A 95 -5.29 2.05 -1.67
C THR A 95 -4.53 3.35 -1.60
N VAL A 96 -4.72 4.24 -2.58
CA VAL A 96 -4.04 5.53 -2.64
C VAL A 96 -5.06 6.64 -2.81
N ARG A 97 -4.98 7.67 -1.95
CA ARG A 97 -5.85 8.84 -2.04
C ARG A 97 -5.13 10.12 -1.66
N PHE A 98 -5.57 11.23 -2.23
CA PHE A 98 -5.15 12.55 -1.82
C PHE A 98 -5.68 12.89 -0.42
N LEU A 99 -4.80 13.41 0.44
CA LEU A 99 -5.14 14.03 1.71
C LEU A 99 -5.29 15.54 1.56
N THR A 100 -4.42 16.16 0.75
CA THR A 100 -4.59 17.54 0.32
C THR A 100 -5.68 17.59 -0.74
N PRO A 101 -6.73 18.43 -0.62
CA PRO A 101 -7.73 18.58 -1.66
C PRO A 101 -7.09 18.88 -3.03
N CYS A 102 -7.42 18.08 -4.03
CA CYS A 102 -6.87 18.18 -5.37
C CYS A 102 -7.99 18.39 -6.38
N TYR A 103 -7.95 19.50 -7.10
CA TYR A 103 -8.91 19.78 -8.17
C TYR A 103 -8.36 19.21 -9.48
N HIS A 104 -8.72 17.97 -9.79
CA HIS A 104 -8.24 17.26 -10.97
C HIS A 104 -9.36 16.36 -11.55
N PRO A 105 -9.53 16.25 -12.89
CA PRO A 105 -10.62 15.47 -13.48
C PRO A 105 -10.67 13.99 -13.05
N ASN A 106 -9.52 13.41 -12.76
CA ASN A 106 -9.37 12.02 -12.28
C ASN A 106 -9.34 11.87 -10.75
N VAL A 107 -9.61 12.94 -9.98
CA VAL A 107 -9.64 12.90 -8.52
C VAL A 107 -11.01 13.35 -8.01
N ASP A 108 -11.65 12.53 -7.18
CA ASP A 108 -12.94 12.91 -6.58
C ASP A 108 -12.79 13.80 -5.33
N THR A 109 -13.91 14.25 -4.78
CA THR A 109 -13.93 15.13 -3.59
C THR A 109 -13.40 14.47 -2.32
N GLN A 110 -13.29 13.14 -2.29
CA GLN A 110 -12.72 12.37 -1.17
C GLN A 110 -11.24 12.06 -1.38
N GLY A 111 -10.67 12.51 -2.52
CA GLY A 111 -9.28 12.30 -2.89
C GLY A 111 -9.02 10.95 -3.58
N ASN A 112 -10.06 10.18 -3.92
CA ASN A 112 -9.87 8.91 -4.62
C ASN A 112 -9.40 9.17 -6.05
N ILE A 113 -8.48 8.33 -6.53
CA ILE A 113 -7.81 8.52 -7.82
C ILE A 113 -8.36 7.50 -8.83
N CYS A 114 -8.76 7.97 -10.00
CA CYS A 114 -9.08 7.12 -11.13
C CYS A 114 -7.84 6.91 -12.00
N LEU A 115 -7.01 5.94 -11.63
CA LEU A 115 -5.80 5.53 -12.35
C LEU A 115 -5.78 4.01 -12.53
N ASP A 116 -5.58 3.53 -13.76
CA ASP A 116 -5.71 2.12 -14.15
C ASP A 116 -4.68 1.20 -13.45
N ILE A 117 -3.45 1.69 -13.23
CA ILE A 117 -2.42 0.91 -12.51
C ILE A 117 -2.81 0.65 -11.06
N LEU A 118 -3.71 1.42 -10.46
CA LEU A 118 -4.21 1.20 -9.09
C LEU A 118 -5.44 0.27 -9.06
N LYS A 119 -5.88 -0.20 -10.23
CA LYS A 119 -7.10 -1.00 -10.41
C LYS A 119 -6.81 -2.19 -11.32
N GLU A 120 -7.40 -2.21 -12.52
CA GLU A 120 -7.38 -3.35 -13.43
C GLU A 120 -6.02 -3.64 -14.05
N LYS A 121 -5.11 -2.66 -14.11
CA LYS A 121 -3.74 -2.85 -14.62
C LYS A 121 -2.70 -2.94 -13.52
N TRP A 122 -3.10 -3.18 -12.27
CA TRP A 122 -2.15 -3.42 -11.19
C TRP A 122 -1.23 -4.60 -11.50
N SER A 123 0.07 -4.40 -11.28
CA SER A 123 1.09 -5.43 -11.37
C SER A 123 1.86 -5.49 -10.06
N ALA A 124 2.12 -6.71 -9.58
CA ALA A 124 2.95 -6.94 -8.40
C ALA A 124 4.41 -6.47 -8.55
N LEU A 125 4.82 -6.08 -9.77
CA LEU A 125 6.11 -5.46 -10.05
C LEU A 125 6.14 -3.97 -9.73
N TYR A 126 4.98 -3.31 -9.62
CA TYR A 126 4.92 -1.90 -9.26
C TYR A 126 5.27 -1.71 -7.79
N ASP A 127 6.03 -0.65 -7.54
CA ASP A 127 6.46 -0.18 -6.24
C ASP A 127 5.90 1.22 -5.93
N VAL A 128 6.11 1.70 -4.70
CA VAL A 128 5.71 3.04 -4.26
C VAL A 128 6.25 4.13 -5.19
N ARG A 129 7.50 3.99 -5.64
CA ARG A 129 8.12 4.94 -6.59
C ARG A 129 7.32 5.04 -7.88
N THR A 130 6.98 3.90 -8.50
CA THR A 130 6.21 3.85 -9.73
C THR A 130 4.84 4.51 -9.54
N ILE A 131 4.16 4.20 -8.44
CA ILE A 131 2.86 4.80 -8.10
C ILE A 131 2.96 6.33 -8.03
N LEU A 132 3.93 6.85 -7.27
CA LEU A 132 4.09 8.30 -7.09
C LEU A 132 4.43 9.02 -8.40
N LEU A 133 5.33 8.45 -9.22
CA LEU A 133 5.66 9.00 -10.53
C LEU A 133 4.46 8.99 -11.50
N SER A 134 3.66 7.93 -11.49
CA SER A 134 2.45 7.87 -12.32
C SER A 134 1.41 8.88 -11.89
N ILE A 135 1.24 9.12 -10.58
CA ILE A 135 0.33 10.16 -10.08
C ILE A 135 0.87 11.56 -10.38
N GLN A 136 2.18 11.79 -10.22
CA GLN A 136 2.79 13.07 -10.59
C GLN A 136 2.63 13.36 -12.10
N SER A 137 2.72 12.33 -12.95
CA SER A 137 2.52 12.46 -14.40
C SER A 137 1.05 12.64 -14.79
N LEU A 138 0.12 12.24 -13.92
CA LEU A 138 -1.31 12.45 -14.12
C LEU A 138 -1.69 13.93 -13.90
N LEU A 139 -1.01 14.61 -12.97
CA LEU A 139 -1.18 16.03 -12.66
C LEU A 139 -0.55 16.93 -13.75
#